data_AF-A0A9E3F1Z6-F1
#
_entry.id   AF-A0A9E3F1Z6-F1
#
_cell.length_a   1.000
_cell.length_b   1.000
_cell.length_c   1.000
_cell.angle_alpha   90.00
_cell.angle_beta   90.00
_cell.angle_gamma   90.00
#
_symmetry.space_group_name_H-M   'P 1'
#
loop_
_entity.id
_entity.type
_entity.pdbx_description
1 polymer ?
#
loop_
_entity_poly.entity_id
_entity_poly.type
_entity_poly.pdbx_seq_one_letter_code
_entity_poly.pdbx_strand_id
1 'polypeptide(L)'
;HPWLKDHPEWFKRRADGTIKYAENPPKKYQDIHNVDFYAPGAVPALWLALRDVVQHWVDEGVRIFRVDNPHTKPLPFWQWLIEDIRGRHPDVMFLAEAFTRPTMMYRLAKVGFTQSYTYFTWRNTKRELIDYLTELTTSDAAAFYRPNFFVNTPDINPVFLQTSGRPGFLIRAVLATTLSGLWGMYSGFELCEGAPLPGREEYLDSEKYQIRIRDFATPGNIVSEITTLNRLRRAHPALQSHLGVRFYNAFNDQVLLYGRYRTLGEDMILVAVNLDPNATQEADFEIPLWEWKLPDSGSLEVEDLLTGRRFTWIGKRQHLRLDPKVMPYALWRIAPANGATA
;
A
#
# COMPACT_ATOMS: atom_id res chain seq x y z
N HIS A 1 2.12 2.08 -32.63
CA HIS A 1 2.20 0.62 -32.40
C HIS A 1 1.96 -0.13 -33.71
N PRO A 2 2.74 -1.17 -34.07
CA PRO A 2 2.56 -1.94 -35.32
C PRO A 2 1.13 -2.49 -35.54
N TRP A 3 0.46 -2.95 -34.48
CA TRP A 3 -0.93 -3.42 -34.53
C TRP A 3 -1.93 -2.43 -35.15
N LEU A 4 -1.68 -1.12 -35.13
CA LEU A 4 -2.57 -0.16 -35.81
C LEU A 4 -2.59 -0.35 -37.34
N LYS A 5 -1.48 -0.85 -37.90
CA LYS A 5 -1.32 -1.16 -39.31
C LYS A 5 -1.64 -2.63 -39.60
N ASP A 6 -1.12 -3.53 -38.78
CA ASP A 6 -1.14 -4.97 -39.07
C ASP A 6 -2.42 -5.66 -38.57
N HIS A 7 -3.08 -5.07 -37.55
CA HIS A 7 -4.32 -5.56 -36.95
C HIS A 7 -5.35 -4.41 -36.75
N PRO A 8 -5.71 -3.67 -37.82
CA PRO A 8 -6.65 -2.55 -37.70
C PRO A 8 -8.03 -2.97 -37.18
N GLU A 9 -8.40 -4.24 -37.32
CA GLU A 9 -9.63 -4.86 -36.84
C GLU A 9 -9.71 -4.92 -35.30
N TRP A 10 -8.58 -4.87 -34.59
CA TRP A 10 -8.57 -4.83 -33.13
C TRP A 10 -8.91 -3.46 -32.55
N PHE A 11 -9.17 -2.45 -33.37
CA PHE A 11 -9.44 -1.09 -32.92
C PHE A 11 -10.79 -0.58 -33.42
N LYS A 12 -11.57 0.00 -32.51
CA LYS A 12 -12.84 0.62 -32.86
C LYS A 12 -12.60 1.94 -33.60
N ARG A 13 -12.95 1.98 -34.88
CA ARG A 13 -12.94 3.18 -35.71
C ARG A 13 -14.29 3.89 -35.67
N ARG A 14 -14.25 5.21 -35.69
CA ARG A 14 -15.42 6.07 -35.90
C ARG A 14 -15.83 6.04 -37.38
N ALA A 15 -17.00 6.60 -37.68
CA ALA A 15 -17.50 6.69 -39.05
C ALA A 15 -16.58 7.49 -39.99
N ASP A 16 -15.80 8.42 -39.46
CA ASP A 16 -14.78 9.20 -40.18
C ASP A 16 -13.43 8.46 -40.34
N GLY A 17 -13.34 7.20 -39.89
CA GLY A 17 -12.13 6.37 -39.95
C GLY A 17 -11.12 6.59 -38.82
N THR A 18 -11.32 7.61 -37.97
CA THR A 18 -10.43 7.91 -36.84
C THR A 18 -10.62 6.96 -35.66
N ILE A 19 -9.61 6.82 -34.80
CA ILE A 19 -9.68 6.02 -33.57
C ILE A 19 -9.74 6.97 -32.39
N LYS A 20 -10.70 6.77 -31.48
CA LYS A 20 -10.78 7.57 -30.24
C LYS A 20 -9.55 7.26 -29.36
N TYR A 21 -8.93 8.29 -28.80
CA TYR A 21 -7.87 8.14 -27.81
C TYR A 21 -8.42 7.58 -26.48
N ALA A 22 -7.54 7.00 -25.65
CA ALA A 22 -7.93 6.44 -24.37
C ALA A 22 -8.29 7.52 -23.33
N GLU A 23 -9.26 7.23 -22.48
CA GLU A 23 -9.71 8.15 -21.41
C GLU A 23 -9.93 7.35 -20.12
N ASN A 24 -9.57 7.96 -18.99
CA ASN A 24 -10.00 7.54 -17.66
C ASN A 24 -10.49 8.80 -16.93
N PRO A 25 -11.76 9.21 -17.15
CA PRO A 25 -12.24 10.53 -16.74
C PRO A 25 -11.90 10.88 -15.29
N PRO A 26 -11.36 12.09 -15.03
CA PRO A 26 -11.22 13.21 -15.98
C PRO A 26 -9.95 13.17 -16.86
N LYS A 27 -9.06 12.18 -16.71
CA LYS A 27 -7.80 12.09 -17.47
C LYS A 27 -8.05 11.68 -18.93
N LYS A 28 -7.30 12.28 -19.85
CA LYS A 28 -7.30 12.01 -21.28
C LYS A 28 -5.88 11.64 -21.72
N TYR A 29 -5.74 10.56 -22.50
CA TYR A 29 -4.47 10.04 -22.98
C TYR A 29 -4.46 10.11 -24.51
N GLN A 30 -4.14 11.29 -25.05
CA GLN A 30 -4.21 11.58 -26.49
C GLN A 30 -3.18 10.79 -27.32
N ASP A 31 -2.19 10.24 -26.65
CA ASP A 31 -1.06 9.46 -27.15
C ASP A 31 -1.33 7.93 -27.20
N ILE A 32 -2.47 7.47 -26.67
CA ILE A 32 -2.77 6.04 -26.52
C ILE A 32 -4.13 5.68 -27.13
N HIS A 33 -4.22 4.49 -27.74
CA HIS A 33 -5.47 3.89 -28.21
C HIS A 33 -5.75 2.57 -27.50
N ASN A 34 -7.03 2.31 -27.19
CA ASN A 34 -7.46 1.02 -26.64
C ASN A 34 -7.77 0.03 -27.77
N VAL A 35 -7.36 -1.22 -27.57
CA VAL A 35 -7.89 -2.36 -28.35
C VAL A 35 -9.33 -2.66 -27.93
N ASP A 36 -10.11 -3.19 -28.86
CA ASP A 36 -11.45 -3.71 -28.63
C ASP A 36 -11.39 -5.23 -28.43
N PHE A 37 -11.55 -5.65 -27.18
CA PHE A 37 -11.44 -7.05 -26.74
C PHE A 37 -12.48 -7.98 -27.36
N TYR A 38 -13.53 -7.44 -27.98
CA TYR A 38 -14.62 -8.20 -28.59
C TYR A 38 -14.92 -7.78 -30.03
N ALA A 39 -14.00 -7.06 -30.68
CA ALA A 39 -14.11 -6.83 -32.13
C ALA A 39 -14.15 -8.16 -32.89
N PRO A 40 -14.75 -8.21 -34.10
CA PRO A 40 -14.74 -9.41 -34.94
C PRO A 40 -13.30 -9.93 -35.13
N GLY A 41 -13.06 -11.19 -34.78
CA GLY A 41 -11.74 -11.82 -34.85
C GLY A 41 -10.82 -11.57 -33.64
N ALA A 42 -11.18 -10.69 -32.69
CA ALA A 42 -10.39 -10.44 -31.48
C ALA A 42 -10.32 -11.66 -30.56
N VAL A 43 -11.39 -12.48 -30.53
CA VAL A 43 -11.39 -13.77 -29.82
C VAL A 43 -11.24 -14.90 -30.84
N PRO A 44 -10.18 -15.74 -30.76
CA PRO A 44 -9.14 -15.73 -29.73
C PRO A 44 -7.91 -14.85 -30.06
N ALA A 45 -7.79 -14.27 -31.26
CA ALA A 45 -6.51 -13.77 -31.76
C ALA A 45 -5.85 -12.67 -30.90
N LEU A 46 -6.58 -11.61 -30.53
CA LEU A 46 -6.07 -10.54 -29.66
C LEU A 46 -5.79 -11.07 -28.25
N TRP A 47 -6.65 -11.94 -27.73
CA TRP A 47 -6.49 -12.50 -26.38
C TRP A 47 -5.22 -13.34 -26.28
N LEU A 48 -4.98 -14.20 -27.28
CA LEU A 48 -3.75 -14.98 -27.41
C LEU A 48 -2.54 -14.08 -27.57
N ALA A 49 -2.59 -13.06 -28.44
CA ALA A 49 -1.48 -12.12 -28.63
C ALA A 49 -1.09 -11.41 -27.32
N LEU A 50 -2.07 -10.92 -26.55
CA LEU A 50 -1.81 -10.28 -25.26
C LEU A 50 -1.26 -11.27 -24.22
N ARG A 51 -1.78 -12.50 -24.18
CA ARG A 51 -1.27 -13.57 -23.33
C ARG A 51 0.18 -13.91 -23.70
N ASP A 52 0.48 -14.06 -24.98
CA ASP A 52 1.81 -14.42 -25.48
C ASP A 52 2.85 -13.34 -25.14
N VAL A 53 2.47 -12.05 -25.11
CA VAL A 53 3.34 -10.99 -24.58
C VAL A 53 3.67 -11.23 -23.11
N VAL A 54 2.70 -11.58 -22.27
CA VAL A 54 2.95 -11.92 -20.86
C VAL A 54 3.82 -13.16 -20.76
N GLN A 55 3.52 -14.19 -21.54
CA GLN A 55 4.28 -15.44 -21.55
C GLN A 55 5.74 -15.21 -21.92
N HIS A 56 5.99 -14.41 -22.95
CA HIS A 56 7.35 -14.07 -23.36
C HIS A 56 8.17 -13.52 -22.18
N TRP A 57 7.62 -12.56 -21.43
CA TRP A 57 8.31 -12.03 -20.25
C TRP A 57 8.45 -13.06 -19.11
N VAL A 58 7.50 -13.99 -18.98
CA VAL A 58 7.65 -15.12 -18.06
C VAL A 58 8.82 -16.03 -18.47
N ASP A 59 8.97 -16.31 -19.76
CA ASP A 59 10.09 -17.10 -20.29
C ASP A 59 11.43 -16.38 -20.05
N GLU A 60 11.44 -15.04 -20.10
CA GLU A 60 12.59 -14.17 -19.76
C GLU A 60 12.81 -14.00 -18.23
N GLY A 61 12.07 -14.72 -17.38
CA GLY A 61 12.29 -14.73 -15.94
C GLY A 61 11.48 -13.70 -15.13
N VAL A 62 10.63 -12.89 -15.76
CA VAL A 62 9.71 -11.99 -15.05
C VAL A 62 8.63 -12.80 -14.35
N ARG A 63 8.38 -12.52 -13.07
CA ARG A 63 7.37 -13.22 -12.25
C ARG A 63 6.28 -12.33 -11.68
N ILE A 64 6.43 -11.01 -11.75
CA ILE A 64 5.48 -10.08 -11.15
C ILE A 64 5.10 -9.03 -12.19
N PHE A 65 3.81 -8.91 -12.48
CA PHE A 65 3.26 -7.94 -13.41
C PHE A 65 2.38 -6.93 -12.68
N ARG A 66 2.79 -5.65 -12.67
CA ARG A 66 1.91 -4.53 -12.29
C ARG A 66 1.07 -4.16 -13.50
N VAL A 67 -0.22 -4.50 -13.45
CA VAL A 67 -1.15 -4.33 -14.56
C VAL A 67 -1.82 -2.96 -14.44
N ASP A 68 -1.65 -2.15 -15.48
CA ASP A 68 -2.19 -0.80 -15.57
C ASP A 68 -3.70 -0.80 -15.82
N ASN A 69 -4.43 -0.05 -14.99
CA ASN A 69 -5.87 0.21 -15.13
C ASN A 69 -6.72 -1.01 -15.56
N PRO A 70 -6.62 -2.20 -14.91
CA PRO A 70 -7.28 -3.42 -15.38
C PRO A 70 -8.81 -3.32 -15.35
N HIS A 71 -9.37 -2.42 -14.54
CA HIS A 71 -10.79 -2.11 -14.47
C HIS A 71 -11.38 -1.53 -15.77
N THR A 72 -10.54 -1.08 -16.71
CA THR A 72 -10.95 -0.58 -18.03
C THR A 72 -10.99 -1.70 -19.09
N LYS A 73 -10.65 -2.94 -18.72
CA LYS A 73 -10.62 -4.11 -19.61
C LYS A 73 -11.57 -5.19 -19.09
N PRO A 74 -12.05 -6.12 -19.94
CA PRO A 74 -13.06 -7.10 -19.52
C PRO A 74 -12.55 -8.06 -18.44
N LEU A 75 -13.36 -8.28 -17.41
CA LEU A 75 -13.07 -9.28 -16.37
C LEU A 75 -12.87 -10.71 -16.92
N PRO A 76 -13.65 -11.19 -17.91
CA PRO A 76 -13.43 -12.52 -18.49
C PRO A 76 -12.04 -12.70 -19.10
N PHE A 77 -11.51 -11.65 -19.74
CA PHE A 77 -10.15 -11.67 -20.29
C PHE A 77 -9.11 -11.84 -19.17
N TRP A 78 -9.23 -11.07 -18.09
CA TRP A 78 -8.31 -11.19 -16.95
C TRP A 78 -8.37 -12.56 -16.30
N GLN A 79 -9.58 -13.08 -16.06
CA GLN A 79 -9.75 -14.41 -15.48
C GLN A 79 -9.06 -15.47 -16.33
N TRP A 80 -9.32 -15.48 -17.64
CA TRP A 80 -8.72 -16.42 -18.58
C TRP A 80 -7.19 -16.29 -18.67
N LEU A 81 -6.66 -15.06 -18.81
CA LEU A 81 -5.22 -14.83 -18.94
C LEU A 81 -4.47 -15.24 -17.68
N ILE A 82 -5.00 -14.90 -16.50
CA ILE A 82 -4.37 -15.22 -15.22
C ILE A 82 -4.39 -16.73 -14.99
N GLU A 83 -5.52 -17.40 -15.29
CA GLU A 83 -5.65 -18.85 -15.17
C GLU A 83 -4.69 -19.59 -16.09
N ASP A 84 -4.59 -19.16 -17.36
CA ASP A 84 -3.68 -19.77 -18.33
C ASP A 84 -2.20 -19.60 -17.94
N ILE A 85 -1.78 -18.39 -17.56
CA ILE A 85 -0.39 -18.13 -17.15
C ILE A 85 -0.05 -18.89 -15.87
N ARG A 86 -0.91 -18.82 -14.84
CA ARG A 86 -0.63 -19.46 -13.54
C ARG A 86 -0.83 -20.96 -13.55
N GLY A 87 -1.64 -21.50 -14.47
CA GLY A 87 -1.75 -22.93 -14.71
C GLY A 87 -0.42 -23.56 -15.16
N ARG A 88 0.44 -22.76 -15.82
CA ARG A 88 1.77 -23.17 -16.28
C ARG A 88 2.90 -22.67 -15.37
N HIS A 89 2.71 -21.51 -14.73
CA HIS A 89 3.68 -20.85 -13.85
C HIS A 89 2.99 -20.35 -12.56
N PRO A 90 2.76 -21.22 -11.56
CA PRO A 90 1.94 -20.90 -10.39
C PRO A 90 2.52 -19.82 -9.48
N ASP A 91 3.83 -19.55 -9.60
CA ASP A 91 4.59 -18.51 -8.90
C ASP A 91 4.41 -17.10 -9.49
N VAL A 92 3.83 -16.96 -10.69
CA VAL A 92 3.58 -15.66 -11.32
C VAL A 92 2.47 -14.91 -10.57
N MET A 93 2.74 -13.62 -10.26
CA MET A 93 1.84 -12.74 -9.54
C MET A 93 1.40 -11.54 -10.38
N PHE A 94 0.15 -11.12 -10.17
CA PHE A 94 -0.42 -9.94 -10.81
C PHE A 94 -0.86 -8.91 -9.76
N LEU A 95 -0.42 -7.65 -9.91
CA LEU A 95 -0.83 -6.51 -9.11
C LEU A 95 -1.81 -5.65 -9.91
N ALA A 96 -3.05 -5.52 -9.44
CA ALA A 96 -4.06 -4.68 -10.07
C ALA A 96 -3.91 -3.22 -9.65
N GLU A 97 -3.53 -2.34 -10.58
CA GLU A 97 -3.61 -0.89 -10.38
C GLU A 97 -5.01 -0.37 -10.73
N ALA A 98 -5.94 -0.53 -9.79
CA ALA A 98 -7.35 -0.17 -10.00
C ALA A 98 -7.84 0.82 -8.94
N PHE A 99 -7.78 2.11 -9.25
CA PHE A 99 -8.42 3.17 -8.47
C PHE A 99 -9.84 3.43 -8.98
N THR A 100 -10.75 2.51 -8.66
CA THR A 100 -12.15 2.55 -9.10
C THR A 100 -13.08 2.29 -7.91
N ARG A 101 -14.37 2.02 -8.11
CA ARG A 101 -15.31 1.70 -7.02
C ARG A 101 -14.94 0.36 -6.34
N PRO A 102 -15.21 0.20 -5.02
CA PRO A 102 -14.80 -1.00 -4.26
C PRO A 102 -15.26 -2.31 -4.89
N THR A 103 -16.49 -2.36 -5.40
CA THR A 103 -17.07 -3.55 -6.05
C THR A 103 -16.21 -4.07 -7.20
N MET A 104 -15.69 -3.18 -8.05
CA MET A 104 -14.84 -3.57 -9.18
C MET A 104 -13.44 -3.99 -8.70
N MET A 105 -12.86 -3.27 -7.73
CA MET A 105 -11.56 -3.64 -7.13
C MET A 105 -11.60 -5.04 -6.52
N TYR A 106 -12.64 -5.35 -5.74
CA TYR A 106 -12.85 -6.67 -5.15
C TYR A 106 -13.12 -7.75 -6.20
N ARG A 107 -13.83 -7.41 -7.27
CA ARG A 107 -14.07 -8.37 -8.35
C ARG A 107 -12.78 -8.72 -9.10
N LEU A 108 -11.88 -7.74 -9.33
CA LEU A 108 -10.56 -8.00 -9.91
C LEU A 108 -9.74 -8.98 -9.04
N ALA A 109 -9.70 -8.76 -7.73
CA ALA A 109 -9.03 -9.69 -6.82
C ALA A 109 -9.65 -11.11 -6.87
N LYS A 110 -10.99 -11.21 -6.88
CA LYS A 110 -11.70 -12.50 -6.97
C LYS A 110 -11.46 -13.26 -8.28
N VAL A 111 -11.25 -12.56 -9.41
CA VAL A 111 -10.96 -13.23 -10.70
C VAL A 111 -9.50 -13.65 -10.86
N GLY A 112 -8.64 -13.38 -9.88
CA GLY A 112 -7.30 -13.99 -9.82
C GLY A 112 -6.13 -13.04 -9.59
N PHE A 113 -6.35 -11.72 -9.54
CA PHE A 113 -5.28 -10.78 -9.21
C PHE A 113 -4.72 -11.07 -7.82
N THR A 114 -3.40 -11.26 -7.74
CA THR A 114 -2.71 -11.65 -6.50
C THR A 114 -2.70 -10.52 -5.49
N GLN A 115 -2.48 -9.29 -5.96
CA GLN A 115 -2.37 -8.08 -5.16
C GLN A 115 -3.22 -6.96 -5.78
N SER A 116 -3.56 -5.97 -4.96
CA SER A 116 -4.34 -4.82 -5.41
C SER A 116 -3.81 -3.52 -4.82
N TYR A 117 -3.77 -2.46 -5.64
CA TYR A 117 -3.69 -1.10 -5.12
C TYR A 117 -4.92 -0.77 -4.25
N THR A 118 -4.85 0.31 -3.49
CA THR A 118 -5.80 0.60 -2.40
C THR A 118 -6.11 2.09 -2.34
N TYR A 119 -7.04 2.48 -1.47
CA TYR A 119 -7.30 3.89 -1.18
C TYR A 119 -6.37 4.48 -0.12
N PHE A 120 -5.28 3.80 0.23
CA PHE A 120 -4.40 4.18 1.32
C PHE A 120 -3.96 5.65 1.26
N THR A 121 -3.56 6.16 0.09
CA THR A 121 -3.12 7.55 -0.13
C THR A 121 -4.19 8.59 0.21
N TRP A 122 -5.47 8.24 0.18
CA TRP A 122 -6.60 9.10 0.52
C TRP A 122 -7.25 8.73 1.87
N ARG A 123 -6.51 8.05 2.75
CA ARG A 123 -6.89 7.80 4.16
C ARG A 123 -5.80 8.38 5.04
N ASN A 124 -6.08 9.50 5.71
CA ASN A 124 -5.07 10.27 6.43
C ASN A 124 -5.44 10.47 7.90
N THR A 125 -6.73 10.58 8.22
CA THR A 125 -7.18 10.75 9.60
C THR A 125 -7.23 9.42 10.36
N LYS A 126 -7.20 9.48 11.69
CA LYS A 126 -7.32 8.30 12.56
C LYS A 126 -8.57 7.47 12.24
N ARG A 127 -9.72 8.13 12.08
CA ARG A 127 -10.99 7.46 11.75
C ARG A 127 -10.93 6.78 10.38
N GLU A 128 -10.49 7.51 9.35
CA GLU A 128 -10.35 6.96 7.99
C GLU A 128 -9.46 5.72 7.93
N LEU A 129 -8.32 5.75 8.63
CA LEU A 129 -7.38 4.63 8.70
C LEU A 129 -7.99 3.43 9.44
N ILE A 130 -8.63 3.67 10.59
CA ILE A 130 -9.31 2.61 11.36
C ILE A 130 -10.42 1.97 10.52
N ASP A 131 -11.31 2.77 9.94
CA ASP A 131 -12.46 2.27 9.19
C ASP A 131 -12.00 1.47 7.96
N TYR A 132 -11.01 1.98 7.22
CA TYR A 132 -10.52 1.30 6.02
C TYR A 132 -9.76 0.00 6.33
N LEU A 133 -8.91 -0.01 7.35
CA LEU A 133 -8.22 -1.25 7.73
C LEU A 133 -9.19 -2.26 8.36
N THR A 134 -10.22 -1.80 9.08
CA THR A 134 -11.29 -2.68 9.56
C THR A 134 -12.01 -3.33 8.39
N GLU A 135 -12.42 -2.57 7.36
CA GLU A 135 -12.99 -3.13 6.13
C GLU A 135 -12.09 -4.20 5.50
N LEU A 136 -10.80 -3.92 5.32
CA LEU A 136 -9.87 -4.83 4.65
C LEU A 136 -9.54 -6.09 5.47
N THR A 137 -9.69 -6.06 6.79
CA THR A 137 -9.19 -7.13 7.68
C THR A 137 -10.28 -7.90 8.40
N THR A 138 -11.49 -7.36 8.51
CA THR A 138 -12.61 -8.01 9.23
C THR A 138 -13.81 -8.33 8.34
N SER A 139 -13.85 -7.84 7.09
CA SER A 139 -14.87 -8.25 6.11
C SER A 139 -14.42 -9.45 5.28
N ASP A 140 -15.29 -9.93 4.39
CA ASP A 140 -14.96 -10.96 3.39
C ASP A 140 -13.72 -10.62 2.55
N ALA A 141 -13.38 -9.33 2.42
CA ALA A 141 -12.19 -8.87 1.70
C ALA A 141 -10.90 -9.54 2.22
N ALA A 142 -10.82 -9.82 3.52
CA ALA A 142 -9.66 -10.47 4.14
C ALA A 142 -9.31 -11.84 3.51
N ALA A 143 -10.29 -12.53 2.93
CA ALA A 143 -10.08 -13.85 2.33
C ALA A 143 -9.44 -13.82 0.93
N PHE A 144 -9.60 -12.71 0.19
CA PHE A 144 -9.21 -12.67 -1.23
C PHE A 144 -8.44 -11.41 -1.65
N TYR A 145 -8.50 -10.32 -0.89
CA TYR A 145 -7.91 -9.04 -1.24
C TYR A 145 -6.57 -8.84 -0.53
N ARG A 146 -5.47 -8.70 -1.28
CA ARG A 146 -4.14 -8.46 -0.71
C ARG A 146 -3.71 -7.02 -1.01
N PRO A 147 -3.85 -6.08 -0.06
CA PRO A 147 -3.59 -4.66 -0.27
C PRO A 147 -2.09 -4.38 -0.41
N ASN A 148 -1.69 -3.75 -1.50
CA ASN A 148 -0.36 -3.18 -1.67
C ASN A 148 -0.42 -1.67 -1.37
N PHE A 149 0.16 -1.26 -0.23
CA PHE A 149 0.15 0.13 0.23
C PHE A 149 1.32 0.90 -0.38
N PHE A 150 1.12 1.40 -1.60
CA PHE A 150 2.00 2.42 -2.16
C PHE A 150 1.80 3.75 -1.43
N VAL A 151 2.89 4.35 -0.95
CA VAL A 151 2.87 5.66 -0.27
C VAL A 151 2.72 6.83 -1.24
N ASN A 152 3.18 6.65 -2.48
CA ASN A 152 3.05 7.55 -3.62
C ASN A 152 3.16 6.72 -4.92
N THR A 153 2.78 7.32 -6.05
CA THR A 153 2.99 6.74 -7.39
C THR A 153 3.37 7.85 -8.37
N PRO A 154 3.87 7.56 -9.59
CA PRO A 154 4.13 8.59 -10.59
C PRO A 154 2.91 9.48 -10.92
N ASP A 155 1.69 8.98 -10.67
CA ASP A 155 0.42 9.66 -10.93
C ASP A 155 -0.26 10.23 -9.68
N ILE A 156 0.26 9.91 -8.49
CA ILE A 156 -0.33 10.25 -7.19
C ILE A 156 0.79 10.76 -6.28
N ASN A 157 0.91 12.08 -6.22
CA ASN A 157 1.52 12.89 -5.18
C ASN A 157 0.41 13.28 -4.17
N PRO A 158 0.16 12.49 -3.11
CA PRO A 158 -0.96 12.69 -2.21
C PRO A 158 -0.92 14.09 -1.57
N VAL A 159 -2.08 14.75 -1.47
CA VAL A 159 -2.18 16.11 -0.91
C VAL A 159 -1.52 16.24 0.47
N PHE A 160 -1.63 15.21 1.32
CA PHE A 160 -0.99 15.17 2.63
C PHE A 160 0.54 15.38 2.54
N LEU A 161 1.22 14.77 1.56
CA LEU A 161 2.68 14.88 1.40
C LEU A 161 3.13 16.24 0.86
N GLN A 162 2.25 16.96 0.17
CA GLN A 162 2.59 18.23 -0.48
C GLN A 162 2.94 19.34 0.51
N THR A 163 2.40 19.27 1.73
CA THR A 163 2.53 20.33 2.76
C THR A 163 3.11 19.84 4.07
N SER A 164 3.30 18.53 4.26
CA SER A 164 3.74 17.95 5.53
C SER A 164 5.24 18.01 5.80
N GLY A 165 6.05 18.31 4.76
CA GLY A 165 7.51 18.15 4.82
C GLY A 165 7.94 16.72 5.19
N ARG A 166 9.21 16.57 5.59
CA ARG A 166 9.83 15.30 5.99
C ARG A 166 8.99 14.47 6.98
N PRO A 167 8.38 15.05 8.04
CA PRO A 167 7.59 14.27 8.99
C PRO A 167 6.42 13.52 8.35
N GLY A 168 5.72 14.11 7.39
CA GLY A 168 4.61 13.40 6.73
C GLY A 168 5.07 12.20 5.90
N PHE A 169 6.24 12.27 5.26
CA PHE A 169 6.81 11.12 4.56
C PHE A 169 7.13 9.98 5.54
N LEU A 170 7.68 10.30 6.72
CA LEU A 170 7.89 9.32 7.79
C LEU A 170 6.59 8.71 8.30
N ILE A 171 5.54 9.52 8.50
CA ILE A 171 4.21 9.07 8.92
C ILE A 171 3.64 8.09 7.88
N ARG A 172 3.68 8.43 6.59
CA ARG A 172 3.17 7.55 5.52
C ARG A 172 3.99 6.28 5.38
N ALA A 173 5.32 6.36 5.53
CA ALA A 173 6.22 5.20 5.49
C ALA A 173 5.92 4.23 6.63
N VAL A 174 5.83 4.70 7.88
CA VAL A 174 5.53 3.81 9.01
C VAL A 174 4.16 3.18 8.83
N LEU A 175 3.12 3.95 8.49
CA LEU A 175 1.77 3.40 8.29
C LEU A 175 1.75 2.34 7.20
N ALA A 176 2.38 2.57 6.05
CA ALA A 176 2.42 1.58 4.97
C ALA A 176 3.17 0.31 5.36
N THR A 177 4.32 0.47 6.04
CA THR A 177 5.22 -0.62 6.43
C THR A 177 4.70 -1.45 7.60
N THR A 178 3.81 -0.93 8.44
CA THR A 178 3.29 -1.65 9.60
C THR A 178 1.82 -2.04 9.49
N LEU A 179 1.04 -1.43 8.58
CA LEU A 179 -0.37 -1.78 8.37
C LEU A 179 -0.59 -2.80 7.24
N SER A 180 0.32 -2.93 6.28
CA SER A 180 0.21 -3.95 5.22
C SER A 180 1.44 -4.84 5.11
N GLY A 181 1.24 -6.12 4.80
CA GLY A 181 2.31 -7.05 4.44
C GLY A 181 2.96 -6.71 3.10
N LEU A 182 2.30 -5.91 2.26
CA LEU A 182 2.79 -5.45 0.97
C LEU A 182 2.75 -3.92 0.92
N TRP A 183 3.89 -3.30 0.65
CA TRP A 183 4.01 -1.86 0.52
C TRP A 183 4.96 -1.51 -0.62
N GLY A 184 4.87 -0.27 -1.10
CA GLY A 184 5.73 0.23 -2.16
C GLY A 184 5.93 1.73 -2.05
N MET A 185 6.93 2.22 -2.74
CA MET A 185 7.17 3.65 -2.94
C MET A 185 7.68 3.88 -4.35
N TYR A 186 7.44 5.07 -4.85
CA TYR A 186 8.00 5.55 -6.10
C TYR A 186 9.22 6.45 -5.80
N SER A 187 10.30 6.24 -6.55
CA SER A 187 11.60 6.90 -6.34
C SER A 187 11.47 8.42 -6.26
N GLY A 188 12.11 9.00 -5.25
CA GLY A 188 11.95 10.42 -4.88
C GLY A 188 11.17 10.61 -3.59
N PHE A 189 10.38 9.60 -3.18
CA PHE A 189 9.75 9.56 -1.87
C PHE A 189 10.78 9.64 -0.74
N GLU A 190 11.93 8.98 -0.91
CA GLU A 190 13.02 8.96 0.06
C GLU A 190 13.63 10.35 0.29
N LEU A 191 13.52 11.23 -0.71
CA LEU A 191 13.99 12.61 -0.67
C LEU A 191 12.90 13.59 -0.25
N CYS A 192 11.73 13.08 0.13
CA CYS A 192 10.57 13.88 0.48
C CYS A 192 10.11 14.81 -0.66
N GLU A 193 10.24 14.38 -1.92
CA GLU A 193 9.71 15.12 -3.07
C GLU A 193 8.18 15.18 -2.98
N GLY A 194 7.64 16.38 -2.72
CA GLY A 194 6.20 16.62 -2.58
C GLY A 194 5.65 17.78 -3.42
N ALA A 195 6.50 18.47 -4.20
CA ALA A 195 6.11 19.64 -4.98
C ALA A 195 5.02 19.28 -6.03
N PRO A 196 3.80 19.85 -5.91
CA PRO A 196 2.70 19.50 -6.80
C PRO A 196 2.60 20.45 -7.98
N LEU A 197 2.02 19.97 -9.07
CA LEU A 197 1.35 20.86 -10.01
C LEU A 197 0.15 21.48 -9.26
N PRO A 198 0.01 22.83 -9.19
CA PRO A 198 -0.93 23.48 -8.28
C PRO A 198 -2.36 22.94 -8.39
N GLY A 199 -2.95 22.58 -7.25
CA GLY A 199 -4.32 22.06 -7.14
C GLY A 199 -4.51 20.63 -7.67
N ARG A 200 -3.43 19.89 -7.93
CA ARG A 200 -3.46 18.51 -8.44
C ARG A 200 -2.61 17.57 -7.58
N GLU A 201 -2.88 16.28 -7.72
CA GLU A 201 -2.04 15.21 -7.16
C GLU A 201 -0.94 14.76 -8.16
N GLU A 202 -0.64 15.58 -9.17
CA GLU A 202 0.48 15.31 -10.09
C GLU A 202 1.73 16.03 -9.57
N TYR A 203 2.90 15.41 -9.74
CA TYR A 203 4.18 16.05 -9.45
C TYR A 203 4.44 17.23 -10.41
N LEU A 204 4.99 18.33 -9.89
CA LEU A 204 5.29 19.54 -10.68
C LEU A 204 6.18 19.22 -11.88
N ASP A 205 7.27 18.50 -11.61
CA ASP A 205 8.31 18.16 -12.56
C ASP A 205 8.31 16.64 -12.84
N SER A 206 7.15 16.10 -13.24
CA SER A 206 6.92 14.66 -13.36
C SER A 206 7.93 13.92 -14.25
N GLU A 207 8.56 12.87 -13.72
CA GLU A 207 9.48 11.97 -14.45
C GLU A 207 8.82 11.27 -15.64
N LYS A 208 7.48 11.22 -15.67
CA LYS A 208 6.72 10.67 -16.81
C LYS A 208 7.02 11.41 -18.12
N TYR A 209 7.47 12.66 -18.05
CA TYR A 209 7.69 13.52 -19.22
C TYR A 209 9.12 14.06 -19.33
N GLN A 210 10.00 13.76 -18.37
CA GLN A 210 11.38 14.21 -18.38
C GLN A 210 12.28 13.31 -17.53
N ILE A 211 13.58 13.31 -17.81
CA ILE A 211 14.56 12.61 -16.99
C ILE A 211 14.72 13.34 -15.65
N ARG A 212 14.65 12.59 -14.55
CA ARG A 212 14.86 13.11 -13.18
C ARG A 212 16.09 12.47 -12.55
N ILE A 213 17.21 13.19 -12.59
CA ILE A 213 18.44 12.80 -11.90
C ILE A 213 18.31 13.18 -10.43
N ARG A 214 18.58 12.23 -9.52
CA ARG A 214 18.45 12.41 -8.08
C ARG A 214 19.77 12.08 -7.39
N ASP A 215 20.17 12.92 -6.44
CA ASP A 215 21.23 12.59 -5.48
C ASP A 215 20.60 12.09 -4.19
N PHE A 216 20.66 10.77 -3.98
CA PHE A 216 20.07 10.13 -2.80
C PHE A 216 20.84 10.36 -1.51
N ALA A 217 22.05 10.94 -1.57
CA ALA A 217 22.83 11.31 -0.40
C ALA A 217 22.43 12.69 0.17
N THR A 218 21.54 13.43 -0.51
CA THR A 218 21.07 14.75 -0.07
C THR A 218 20.61 14.74 1.39
N PRO A 219 21.10 15.65 2.25
CA PRO A 219 20.68 15.75 3.64
C PRO A 219 19.16 15.93 3.79
N GLY A 220 18.59 15.33 4.83
CA GLY A 220 17.14 15.39 5.09
C GLY A 220 16.34 14.25 4.46
N ASN A 221 16.97 13.36 3.70
CA ASN A 221 16.34 12.13 3.22
C ASN A 221 15.89 11.21 4.38
N ILE A 222 15.09 10.20 4.05
CA ILE A 222 14.53 9.21 4.98
C ILE A 222 14.95 7.76 4.64
N VAL A 223 16.07 7.60 3.94
CA VAL A 223 16.57 6.27 3.50
C VAL A 223 16.88 5.37 4.70
N SER A 224 17.45 5.93 5.78
CA SER A 224 17.76 5.19 7.02
C SER A 224 16.52 4.64 7.72
N GLU A 225 15.46 5.42 7.77
CA GLU A 225 14.19 5.07 8.41
C GLU A 225 13.47 3.99 7.60
N ILE A 226 13.40 4.16 6.28
CA ILE A 226 12.87 3.14 5.36
C ILE A 226 13.65 1.83 5.49
N THR A 227 14.98 1.90 5.56
CA THR A 227 15.84 0.72 5.74
C THR A 227 15.53 0.01 7.05
N THR A 228 15.37 0.78 8.14
CA THR A 228 15.03 0.25 9.45
C THR A 228 13.65 -0.41 9.46
N LEU A 229 12.63 0.26 8.92
CA LEU A 229 11.27 -0.28 8.81
C LEU A 229 11.25 -1.58 7.99
N ASN A 230 11.99 -1.65 6.87
CA ASN A 230 12.13 -2.88 6.09
C ASN A 230 12.85 -4.00 6.86
N ARG A 231 13.88 -3.67 7.65
CA ARG A 231 14.56 -4.65 8.51
C ARG A 231 13.60 -5.21 9.56
N LEU A 232 12.82 -4.35 10.22
CA LEU A 232 11.82 -4.75 11.21
C LEU A 232 10.76 -5.67 10.59
N ARG A 233 10.25 -5.35 9.39
CA ARG A 233 9.30 -6.22 8.69
C ARG A 233 9.84 -7.62 8.40
N ARG A 234 11.13 -7.72 8.07
CA ARG A 234 11.80 -9.03 7.85
C ARG A 234 11.99 -9.80 9.15
N ALA A 235 12.30 -9.10 10.25
CA ALA A 235 12.53 -9.69 11.56
C ALA A 235 11.23 -10.11 12.28
N HIS A 236 10.10 -9.44 12.02
CA HIS A 236 8.85 -9.64 12.75
C HIS A 236 7.71 -10.12 11.83
N PRO A 237 7.36 -11.42 11.85
CA PRO A 237 6.29 -11.99 11.03
C PRO A 237 4.92 -11.30 11.17
N ALA A 238 4.63 -10.69 12.33
CA ALA A 238 3.41 -9.91 12.57
C ALA A 238 3.22 -8.73 11.58
N LEU A 239 4.31 -8.26 10.96
CA LEU A 239 4.31 -7.15 9.98
C LEU A 239 4.28 -7.64 8.52
N GLN A 240 4.25 -8.95 8.28
CA GLN A 240 4.30 -9.56 6.94
C GLN A 240 2.91 -9.85 6.35
N SER A 241 1.85 -9.54 7.09
CA SER A 241 0.46 -9.59 6.62
C SER A 241 -0.20 -8.23 6.76
N HIS A 242 -1.36 -8.00 6.16
CA HIS A 242 -2.24 -6.88 6.53
C HIS A 242 -3.27 -7.31 7.60
N LEU A 243 -3.47 -8.63 7.76
CA LEU A 243 -4.27 -9.23 8.81
C LEU A 243 -3.55 -9.14 10.16
N GLY A 244 -4.28 -9.39 11.25
CA GLY A 244 -3.70 -9.38 12.60
C GLY A 244 -3.43 -7.96 13.12
N VAL A 245 -4.25 -6.98 12.71
CA VAL A 245 -4.27 -5.63 13.26
C VAL A 245 -5.39 -5.48 14.29
N ARG A 246 -5.08 -4.87 15.44
CA ARG A 246 -6.06 -4.42 16.43
C ARG A 246 -5.81 -2.96 16.73
N PHE A 247 -6.85 -2.13 16.66
CA PHE A 247 -6.75 -0.74 17.05
C PHE A 247 -7.05 -0.59 18.54
N TYR A 248 -6.23 0.21 19.22
CA TYR A 248 -6.36 0.52 20.63
C TYR A 248 -6.62 1.99 20.84
N ASN A 249 -7.20 2.34 21.98
CA ASN A 249 -7.52 3.72 22.26
C ASN A 249 -6.28 4.47 22.77
N ALA A 250 -5.84 5.45 21.97
CA ALA A 250 -5.07 6.58 22.44
C ALA A 250 -6.02 7.78 22.56
N PHE A 251 -6.05 8.44 23.73
CA PHE A 251 -6.97 9.54 24.05
C PHE A 251 -6.53 10.87 23.39
N ASN A 252 -6.24 10.82 22.08
CA ASN A 252 -5.93 11.95 21.21
C ASN A 252 -6.29 11.54 19.77
N ASP A 253 -7.05 12.36 19.05
CA ASP A 253 -7.49 12.08 17.68
C ASP A 253 -6.36 12.13 16.64
N GLN A 254 -5.25 12.79 16.96
CA GLN A 254 -4.04 12.82 16.14
C GLN A 254 -3.06 11.69 16.45
N VAL A 255 -3.35 10.84 17.45
CA VAL A 255 -2.51 9.67 17.75
C VAL A 255 -3.27 8.38 17.42
N LEU A 256 -2.73 7.64 16.46
CA LEU A 256 -3.19 6.30 16.10
C LEU A 256 -2.36 5.25 16.84
N LEU A 257 -3.03 4.34 17.55
CA LEU A 257 -2.40 3.24 18.28
C LEU A 257 -2.98 1.91 17.81
N TYR A 258 -2.12 0.96 17.45
CA TYR A 258 -2.53 -0.38 17.04
C TYR A 258 -1.48 -1.44 17.35
N GLY A 259 -1.97 -2.65 17.63
CA GLY A 259 -1.16 -3.85 17.75
C GLY A 259 -1.14 -4.64 16.46
N ARG A 260 -0.01 -5.31 16.24
CA ARG A 260 0.24 -6.25 15.15
C ARG A 260 0.70 -7.57 15.76
N TYR A 261 -0.01 -8.65 15.45
CA TYR A 261 0.30 -10.00 15.97
C TYR A 261 0.00 -11.06 14.92
N ARG A 262 0.67 -12.21 15.04
CA ARG A 262 0.40 -13.38 14.19
C ARG A 262 -0.69 -14.25 14.81
N THR A 263 -0.51 -14.58 16.08
CA THR A 263 -1.44 -15.36 16.90
C THR A 263 -1.81 -14.53 18.13
N LEU A 264 -3.08 -14.55 18.52
CA LEU A 264 -3.52 -13.83 19.71
C LEU A 264 -2.85 -14.44 20.95
N GLY A 265 -2.31 -13.60 21.84
CA GLY A 265 -1.63 -14.03 23.06
C GLY A 265 -0.13 -14.34 22.92
N GLU A 266 0.45 -14.24 21.71
CA GLU A 266 1.92 -14.23 21.52
C GLU A 266 2.50 -12.82 21.72
N ASP A 267 3.77 -12.61 21.36
CA ASP A 267 4.36 -11.28 21.34
C ASP A 267 3.69 -10.39 20.26
N MET A 268 3.58 -9.10 20.56
CA MET A 268 2.88 -8.14 19.73
C MET A 268 3.81 -6.98 19.39
N ILE A 269 3.70 -6.47 18.16
CA ILE A 269 4.29 -5.18 17.81
C ILE A 269 3.23 -4.10 18.02
N LEU A 270 3.40 -3.28 19.06
CA LEU A 270 2.55 -2.12 19.33
C LEU A 270 3.15 -0.90 18.62
N VAL A 271 2.33 -0.20 17.85
CA VAL A 271 2.74 0.96 17.06
C VAL A 271 1.88 2.16 17.42
N ALA A 272 2.52 3.27 17.77
CA ALA A 272 1.90 4.58 17.94
C ALA A 272 2.39 5.54 16.85
N VAL A 273 1.48 6.27 16.22
CA VAL A 273 1.80 7.24 15.15
C VAL A 273 1.11 8.56 15.44
N ASN A 274 1.88 9.63 15.47
CA ASN A 274 1.38 11.00 15.39
C ASN A 274 1.03 11.31 13.92
N LEU A 275 -0.25 11.57 13.66
CA LEU A 275 -0.78 11.87 12.33
C LEU A 275 -0.64 13.36 11.96
N ASP A 276 -0.29 14.21 12.92
CA ASP A 276 0.01 15.63 12.70
C ASP A 276 1.50 15.79 12.34
N PRO A 277 1.83 16.17 11.09
CA PRO A 277 3.22 16.33 10.68
C PRO A 277 3.88 17.61 11.22
N ASN A 278 3.12 18.51 11.84
CA ASN A 278 3.58 19.84 12.24
C ASN A 278 3.74 19.98 13.76
N ALA A 279 2.79 19.48 14.53
CA ALA A 279 2.77 19.64 15.98
C ALA A 279 3.15 18.36 16.73
N THR A 280 3.82 18.54 17.87
CA THR A 280 3.96 17.46 18.86
C THR A 280 2.59 17.07 19.36
N GLN A 281 2.35 15.77 19.48
CA GLN A 281 1.14 15.22 20.07
C GLN A 281 1.49 14.36 21.29
N GLU A 282 0.66 14.49 22.33
CA GLU A 282 0.72 13.69 23.55
C GLU A 282 -0.59 12.92 23.71
N ALA A 283 -0.51 11.71 24.24
CA ALA A 283 -1.68 10.89 24.48
C ALA A 283 -1.48 9.97 25.67
N ASP A 284 -2.51 9.91 26.52
CA ASP A 284 -2.71 8.76 27.38
C ASP A 284 -3.24 7.59 26.54
N PHE A 285 -2.87 6.38 26.91
CA PHE A 285 -3.34 5.16 26.25
C PHE A 285 -3.35 3.98 27.21
N GLU A 286 -4.06 2.92 26.81
CA GLU A 286 -4.10 1.67 27.55
C GLU A 286 -3.23 0.63 26.83
N ILE A 287 -2.28 0.03 27.55
CA ILE A 287 -1.59 -1.16 27.07
C ILE A 287 -2.53 -2.36 27.14
N PRO A 288 -2.54 -3.25 26.13
CA PRO A 288 -3.59 -4.24 25.96
C PRO A 288 -3.38 -5.50 26.82
N LEU A 289 -3.26 -5.33 28.14
CA LEU A 289 -3.03 -6.40 29.13
C LEU A 289 -4.04 -7.55 29.03
N TRP A 290 -5.29 -7.24 28.65
CA TRP A 290 -6.37 -8.21 28.48
C TRP A 290 -6.12 -9.22 27.35
N GLU A 291 -5.27 -8.91 26.36
CA GLU A 291 -4.93 -9.85 25.28
C GLU A 291 -4.16 -11.07 25.81
N TRP A 292 -3.53 -10.94 26.99
CA TRP A 292 -2.85 -12.00 27.72
C TRP A 292 -3.54 -12.37 29.05
N LYS A 293 -4.80 -11.93 29.23
CA LYS A 293 -5.59 -12.17 30.47
C LYS A 293 -4.92 -11.65 31.75
N LEU A 294 -4.09 -10.61 31.65
CA LEU A 294 -3.45 -9.98 32.79
C LEU A 294 -4.40 -8.98 33.46
N PRO A 295 -4.31 -8.77 34.79
CA PRO A 295 -5.07 -7.74 35.48
C PRO A 295 -4.57 -6.33 35.08
N ASP A 296 -5.37 -5.30 35.35
CA ASP A 296 -5.01 -3.90 35.07
C ASP A 296 -3.74 -3.40 35.80
N SER A 297 -3.29 -4.12 36.83
CA SER A 297 -2.03 -3.90 37.56
C SER A 297 -0.84 -4.71 37.01
N GLY A 298 -1.07 -5.52 35.97
CA GLY A 298 -0.07 -6.40 35.38
C GLY A 298 1.07 -5.64 34.70
N SER A 299 2.05 -6.40 34.20
CA SER A 299 3.24 -5.86 33.55
C SER A 299 3.53 -6.51 32.21
N LEU A 300 4.12 -5.73 31.30
CA LEU A 300 4.64 -6.19 30.02
C LEU A 300 6.12 -5.84 29.89
N GLU A 301 6.90 -6.78 29.38
CA GLU A 301 8.24 -6.51 28.89
C GLU A 301 8.15 -5.80 27.55
N VAL A 302 8.95 -4.75 27.39
CA VAL A 302 8.92 -3.84 26.26
C VAL A 302 10.31 -3.71 25.68
N GLU A 303 10.40 -3.86 24.36
CA GLU A 303 11.58 -3.55 23.58
C GLU A 303 11.23 -2.47 22.56
N ASP A 304 11.83 -1.30 22.70
CA ASP A 304 11.74 -0.24 21.69
C ASP A 304 12.53 -0.67 20.45
N LEU A 305 11.82 -0.88 19.34
CA LEU A 305 12.38 -1.45 18.12
C LEU A 305 13.21 -0.45 17.31
N LEU A 306 13.14 0.84 17.63
CA LEU A 306 13.94 1.87 16.98
C LEU A 306 15.26 2.10 17.70
N THR A 307 15.27 1.97 19.04
CA THR A 307 16.46 2.24 19.87
C THR A 307 17.12 0.98 20.45
N GLY A 308 16.42 -0.15 20.47
CA GLY A 308 16.84 -1.39 21.13
C GLY A 308 16.73 -1.37 22.66
N ARG A 309 16.24 -0.26 23.25
CA ARG A 309 16.10 -0.14 24.69
C ARG A 309 15.02 -1.09 25.21
N ARG A 310 15.32 -1.77 26.31
CA ARG A 310 14.38 -2.66 27.02
C ARG A 310 13.96 -2.07 28.36
N PHE A 311 12.69 -2.24 28.70
CA PHE A 311 12.10 -1.79 29.95
C PHE A 311 10.77 -2.51 30.20
N THR A 312 10.17 -2.31 31.37
CA THR A 312 8.88 -2.90 31.74
C THR A 312 7.83 -1.80 31.86
N TRP A 313 6.68 -1.99 31.21
CA TRP A 313 5.48 -1.21 31.54
C TRP A 313 4.72 -1.90 32.67
N ILE A 314 4.31 -1.13 33.67
CA ILE A 314 3.53 -1.60 34.81
C ILE A 314 2.22 -0.83 34.84
N GLY A 315 1.12 -1.55 34.99
CA GLY A 315 -0.21 -0.99 35.00
C GLY A 315 -0.74 -0.65 33.61
N LYS A 316 -2.08 -0.63 33.49
CA LYS A 316 -2.78 -0.47 32.22
C LYS A 316 -2.53 0.87 31.53
N ARG A 317 -2.47 1.96 32.29
CA ARG A 317 -2.41 3.32 31.74
C ARG A 317 -0.98 3.77 31.54
N GLN A 318 -0.68 4.20 30.33
CA GLN A 318 0.62 4.73 29.93
C GLN A 318 0.44 6.09 29.25
N HIS A 319 1.51 6.87 29.18
CA HIS A 319 1.54 8.17 28.54
C HIS A 319 2.67 8.22 27.51
N LEU A 320 2.43 8.85 26.36
CA LEU A 320 3.44 9.04 25.32
C LEU A 320 3.43 10.46 24.76
N ARG A 321 4.59 10.91 24.29
CA ARG A 321 4.81 12.15 23.55
C ARG A 321 5.53 11.85 22.25
N LEU A 322 4.98 12.29 21.12
CA LEU A 322 5.55 12.11 19.78
C LEU A 322 5.79 13.45 19.11
N ASP A 323 7.06 13.76 18.86
CA ASP A 323 7.49 15.00 18.22
C ASP A 323 7.82 14.74 16.74
N PRO A 324 7.05 15.28 15.77
CA PRO A 324 7.25 14.99 14.35
C PRO A 324 8.61 15.47 13.83
N LYS A 325 9.26 16.44 14.50
CA LYS A 325 10.61 16.91 14.14
C LYS A 325 11.71 15.94 14.55
N VAL A 326 11.43 15.06 15.51
CA VAL A 326 12.36 14.03 15.99
C VAL A 326 11.98 12.67 15.41
N MET A 327 10.80 12.18 15.76
CA MET A 327 10.23 10.92 15.27
C MET A 327 8.71 10.95 15.46
N PRO A 328 7.90 10.90 14.38
CA PRO A 328 6.44 10.96 14.50
C PRO A 328 5.80 9.62 14.91
N TYR A 329 6.58 8.61 15.27
CA TYR A 329 6.06 7.29 15.62
C TYR A 329 6.96 6.57 16.64
N ALA A 330 6.38 5.57 17.29
CA ALA A 330 7.09 4.62 18.14
C ALA A 330 6.63 3.20 17.84
N LEU A 331 7.57 2.25 17.88
CA LEU A 331 7.33 0.83 17.65
C LEU A 331 7.92 0.06 18.82
N TRP A 332 7.10 -0.76 19.46
CA TRP A 332 7.53 -1.60 20.57
C TRP A 332 7.16 -3.05 20.31
N ARG A 333 8.06 -3.97 20.64
CA ARG A 333 7.69 -5.36 20.87
C ARG A 333 7.30 -5.53 22.32
N ILE A 334 6.09 -6.01 22.56
CA ILE A 334 5.54 -6.24 23.90
C ILE A 334 5.20 -7.71 24.10
N ALA A 335 5.47 -8.21 25.30
CA ALA A 335 5.12 -9.56 25.72
C ALA A 335 4.88 -9.59 27.24
N PRO A 336 4.12 -10.57 27.76
CA PRO A 336 4.02 -10.79 29.20
C PRO A 336 5.39 -10.94 29.83
N ALA A 337 5.60 -10.34 31.01
CA ALA A 337 6.81 -10.59 31.77
C ALA A 337 6.92 -12.07 32.17
N ASN A 338 8.12 -12.65 32.07
CA ASN A 338 8.37 -14.05 32.39
C ASN A 338 7.80 -14.40 33.78
N GLY A 339 6.89 -15.38 33.83
CA GLY A 339 6.19 -15.80 35.05
C GLY A 339 4.72 -15.35 35.16
N ALA A 340 4.20 -14.60 34.19
CA ALA A 340 2.81 -14.11 34.18
C ALA A 340 1.85 -14.97 33.33
N THR A 341 2.18 -16.23 33.03
CA THR A 341 1.19 -17.21 32.57
C THR A 341 0.38 -17.66 33.78
N ALA A 342 -0.86 -17.17 33.89
CA ALA A 342 -1.85 -17.74 34.80
C ALA A 342 -2.36 -19.09 34.30
#